data_AF-A0A7V8YHM8-F1
#
_entry.id   AF-A0A7V8YHM8-F1
#
_cell.length_a   1.000
_cell.length_b   1.000
_cell.length_c   1.000
_cell.angle_alpha   90.00
_cell.angle_beta   90.00
_cell.angle_gamma   90.00
#
_symmetry.space_group_name_H-M   'P 1'
#
loop_
_entity.id
_entity.type
_entity.pdbx_description
1 polymer ?
#
loop_
_entity_poly.entity_id
_entity_poly.type
_entity_poly.pdbx_seq_one_letter_code
_entity_poly.pdbx_strand_id
1 'polypeptide(L)'
;MGMLDALDAQPGERVLEIGTGIGWNAALLASVVGAENVVTVEIDQRLAERARKSLASAGYGAVQVLTADGVTPNVEGKFDRVIATVGISTVSYAWVTVLVEGGRLAPLTNPYKPPGIVALTRHDDTAAGSLAGPADFMALRSERVTRRSVVEFSAVGPHTQGTTEVPVPPGGDRHAAVAIGQRVQGVHRAWRPAGEDGGCLWLYAPAERSIGTIDIDDGLPYEVEQTGHRHWSMRCRPPTHGGWTSARGRSTGSPDPCTSPRPKVGLIGVGFSPAVSGAGDLLDSLLVRENFILAGVPTGVIASLLTHGIAVPHMAATGDEYLIEKFVRPTLAGELIGSYAVATRCLALTLGWVRRHETFGRPLAGRPQADRASM
;
A
#
# COMPACT_ATOMS: atom_id res chain seq x y z
N MET A 1 -9.31 2.25 8.19
CA MET A 1 -10.48 1.78 7.43
C MET A 1 -9.97 0.91 6.30
N GLY A 2 -10.24 -0.40 6.36
CA GLY A 2 -9.79 -1.38 5.39
C GLY A 2 -10.70 -1.46 4.16
N MET A 3 -10.30 -2.26 3.17
CA MET A 3 -11.04 -2.40 1.91
C MET A 3 -12.41 -3.06 2.08
N LEU A 4 -12.52 -4.01 3.03
CA LEU A 4 -13.80 -4.63 3.38
C LEU A 4 -14.73 -3.65 4.11
N ASP A 5 -14.19 -2.77 4.96
CA ASP A 5 -14.98 -1.70 5.60
C ASP A 5 -15.53 -0.70 4.57
N ALA A 6 -14.73 -0.39 3.55
CA ALA A 6 -15.14 0.48 2.45
C ALA A 6 -16.22 -0.17 1.57
N LEU A 7 -16.13 -1.49 1.37
CA LEU A 7 -17.12 -2.27 0.65
C LEU A 7 -18.46 -2.31 1.41
N ASP A 8 -18.42 -2.43 2.74
CA ASP A 8 -19.61 -2.44 3.60
C ASP A 8 -20.62 -3.50 3.15
N ALA A 9 -20.13 -4.72 2.94
CA ALA A 9 -20.93 -5.85 2.51
C ALA A 9 -21.79 -6.39 3.68
N GLN A 10 -23.05 -6.68 3.39
CA GLN A 10 -24.05 -7.12 4.36
C GLN A 10 -24.47 -8.57 4.13
N PRO A 11 -24.93 -9.30 5.17
CA PRO A 11 -25.42 -10.66 5.03
C PRO A 11 -26.47 -10.80 3.91
N GLY A 12 -26.29 -11.79 3.02
CA GLY A 12 -27.19 -12.07 1.90
C GLY A 12 -26.94 -11.24 0.62
N GLU A 13 -26.04 -10.26 0.65
CA GLU A 13 -25.67 -9.48 -0.53
C GLU A 13 -24.80 -10.27 -1.50
N ARG A 14 -25.00 -10.08 -2.80
CA ARG A 14 -24.20 -10.71 -3.84
C ARG A 14 -22.96 -9.90 -4.14
N VAL A 15 -21.79 -10.52 -4.01
CA VAL A 15 -20.49 -9.85 -4.13
C VAL A 15 -19.68 -10.40 -5.30
N LEU A 16 -19.14 -9.50 -6.11
CA LEU A 16 -18.13 -9.80 -7.13
C LEU A 16 -16.74 -9.34 -6.66
N GLU A 17 -15.80 -10.27 -6.60
CA GLU A 17 -14.38 -9.97 -6.38
C GLU A 17 -13.58 -10.08 -7.67
N ILE A 18 -12.75 -9.07 -7.94
CA ILE A 18 -11.75 -9.06 -9.02
C ILE A 18 -10.36 -9.28 -8.43
N GLY A 19 -9.77 -10.45 -8.69
CA GLY A 19 -8.45 -10.84 -8.19
C GLY A 19 -8.52 -11.88 -7.07
N THR A 20 -8.95 -13.10 -7.37
CA THR A 20 -9.08 -14.18 -6.36
C THR A 20 -7.77 -14.49 -5.64
N GLY A 21 -6.64 -14.53 -6.36
CA GLY A 21 -5.36 -14.94 -5.81
C GLY A 21 -5.42 -16.35 -5.18
N ILE A 22 -5.17 -16.44 -3.87
CA ILE A 22 -5.26 -17.71 -3.13
C ILE A 22 -6.64 -17.98 -2.49
N GLY A 23 -7.63 -17.09 -2.71
CA GLY A 23 -8.99 -17.24 -2.19
C GLY A 23 -9.19 -16.75 -0.75
N TRP A 24 -8.21 -16.08 -0.14
CA TRP A 24 -8.33 -15.58 1.24
C TRP A 24 -9.44 -14.54 1.38
N ASN A 25 -9.44 -13.52 0.53
CA ASN A 25 -10.42 -12.43 0.62
C ASN A 25 -11.82 -12.91 0.20
N ALA A 26 -11.92 -13.78 -0.81
CA ALA A 26 -13.16 -14.52 -1.11
C ALA A 26 -13.74 -15.26 0.11
N ALA A 27 -12.90 -15.92 0.92
CA ALA A 27 -13.37 -16.60 2.14
C ALA A 27 -13.87 -15.60 3.21
N LEU A 28 -13.22 -14.44 3.35
CA LEU A 28 -13.70 -13.38 4.24
C LEU A 28 -15.06 -12.85 3.78
N LEU A 29 -15.22 -12.56 2.50
CA LEU A 29 -16.51 -12.15 1.93
C LEU A 29 -17.58 -13.21 2.16
N ALA A 30 -17.27 -14.48 1.89
CA ALA A 30 -18.19 -15.60 2.08
C ALA A 30 -18.64 -15.76 3.55
N SER A 31 -17.75 -15.45 4.50
CA SER A 31 -18.10 -15.48 5.94
C SER A 31 -19.07 -14.36 6.36
N VAL A 32 -19.15 -13.28 5.58
CA VAL A 32 -20.06 -12.15 5.84
C VAL A 32 -21.38 -12.33 5.08
N VAL A 33 -21.32 -12.60 3.77
CA VAL A 33 -22.50 -12.56 2.90
C VAL A 33 -23.13 -13.92 2.61
N GLY A 34 -22.45 -15.03 2.94
CA GLY A 34 -22.81 -16.38 2.51
C GLY A 34 -21.99 -16.80 1.29
N ALA A 35 -21.50 -18.05 1.27
CA ALA A 35 -20.56 -18.52 0.25
C ALA A 35 -21.16 -18.56 -1.16
N GLU A 36 -22.44 -18.90 -1.25
CA GLU A 36 -23.26 -18.93 -2.47
C GLU A 36 -23.44 -17.54 -3.11
N ASN A 37 -23.23 -16.47 -2.33
CA ASN A 37 -23.39 -15.10 -2.79
C ASN A 37 -22.08 -14.48 -3.29
N VAL A 38 -20.96 -15.22 -3.26
CA VAL A 38 -19.65 -14.71 -3.70
C VAL A 38 -19.24 -15.30 -5.04
N VAL A 39 -18.98 -14.40 -5.99
CA VAL A 39 -18.33 -14.69 -7.26
C VAL A 39 -16.96 -14.04 -7.25
N THR A 40 -15.91 -14.76 -7.61
CA THR A 40 -14.53 -14.23 -7.64
C THR A 40 -13.83 -14.60 -8.94
N VAL A 41 -13.11 -13.64 -9.53
CA VAL A 41 -12.49 -13.75 -10.86
C VAL A 41 -10.97 -13.73 -10.75
N GLU A 42 -10.32 -14.69 -11.39
CA GLU A 42 -8.86 -14.79 -11.49
C GLU A 42 -8.42 -15.05 -12.93
N ILE A 43 -7.42 -14.31 -13.38
CA ILE A 43 -6.91 -14.40 -14.75
C ILE A 43 -5.97 -15.59 -14.93
N ASP A 44 -5.26 -16.00 -13.88
CA ASP A 44 -4.35 -17.14 -13.92
C ASP A 44 -5.08 -18.45 -13.59
N GLN A 45 -5.16 -19.35 -14.56
CA GLN A 45 -5.84 -20.63 -14.42
C GLN A 45 -5.33 -21.47 -13.24
N ARG A 46 -4.01 -21.51 -13.01
CA ARG A 46 -3.43 -22.33 -11.94
C ARG A 46 -3.76 -21.76 -10.56
N LEU A 47 -3.75 -20.43 -10.43
CA LEU A 47 -4.19 -19.76 -9.20
C LEU A 47 -5.68 -19.97 -8.95
N ALA A 48 -6.52 -19.85 -9.97
CA ALA A 48 -7.95 -20.10 -9.85
C ALA A 48 -8.24 -21.54 -9.37
N GLU A 49 -7.57 -22.55 -9.93
CA GLU A 49 -7.70 -23.95 -9.51
C GLU A 49 -7.21 -24.18 -8.07
N ARG A 50 -6.12 -23.51 -7.68
CA ARG A 50 -5.65 -23.54 -6.29
C ARG A 50 -6.64 -22.89 -5.33
N ALA A 51 -7.19 -21.73 -5.68
CA ALA A 51 -8.19 -21.03 -4.89
C ALA A 51 -9.45 -21.88 -4.69
N ARG A 52 -9.95 -22.55 -5.75
CA ARG A 52 -11.09 -23.49 -5.65
C ARG A 52 -10.84 -24.57 -4.60
N LYS A 53 -9.66 -25.21 -4.66
CA LYS A 53 -9.29 -26.26 -3.69
C LYS A 53 -9.19 -25.71 -2.27
N SER A 54 -8.55 -24.55 -2.10
CA SER A 54 -8.40 -23.89 -0.79
C SER A 54 -9.76 -23.50 -0.20
N LEU A 55 -10.64 -22.87 -0.97
CA LEU A 55 -11.99 -22.49 -0.55
C LEU A 55 -12.83 -23.72 -0.17
N ALA A 56 -12.83 -24.77 -1.00
CA ALA A 56 -13.53 -26.01 -0.70
C ALA A 56 -13.04 -26.65 0.61
N SER A 57 -11.71 -26.75 0.79
CA SER A 57 -11.11 -27.30 2.02
C SER A 57 -11.42 -26.48 3.28
N ALA A 58 -11.69 -25.19 3.12
CA ALA A 58 -12.05 -24.28 4.20
C ALA A 58 -13.56 -24.22 4.48
N GLY A 59 -14.39 -25.01 3.77
CA GLY A 59 -15.85 -25.02 3.92
C GLY A 59 -16.60 -23.97 3.09
N TYR A 60 -15.89 -23.24 2.22
CA TYR A 60 -16.44 -22.21 1.32
C TYR A 60 -16.55 -22.70 -0.14
N GLY A 61 -16.83 -23.99 -0.33
CA GLY A 61 -16.90 -24.61 -1.66
C GLY A 61 -18.03 -24.08 -2.56
N ALA A 62 -19.01 -23.37 -2.01
CA ALA A 62 -20.07 -22.72 -2.76
C ALA A 62 -19.65 -21.39 -3.41
N VAL A 63 -18.48 -20.85 -3.06
CA VAL A 63 -17.91 -19.65 -3.73
C VAL A 63 -17.62 -19.97 -5.20
N GLN A 64 -18.20 -19.18 -6.10
CA GLN A 64 -18.00 -19.36 -7.53
C GLN A 64 -16.67 -18.71 -7.97
N VAL A 65 -15.66 -19.53 -8.26
CA VAL A 65 -14.36 -19.08 -8.79
C VAL A 65 -14.35 -19.18 -10.31
N LEU A 66 -14.27 -18.04 -10.99
CA LEU A 66 -14.20 -17.93 -12.44
C LEU A 66 -12.76 -17.68 -12.91
N THR A 67 -12.37 -18.37 -13.97
CA THR A 67 -11.08 -18.13 -14.64
C THR A 67 -11.30 -17.23 -15.85
N ALA A 68 -11.08 -15.93 -15.69
CA ALA A 68 -11.39 -14.93 -16.72
C ALA A 68 -10.61 -13.62 -16.50
N ASP A 69 -10.66 -12.72 -17.48
CA ASP A 69 -10.19 -11.35 -17.29
C ASP A 69 -11.16 -10.57 -16.39
N GLY A 70 -10.62 -10.04 -15.29
CA GLY A 70 -11.37 -9.26 -14.32
C GLY A 70 -11.74 -7.85 -14.77
N VAL A 71 -11.15 -7.32 -15.86
CA VAL A 71 -11.51 -5.99 -16.40
C VAL A 71 -12.91 -6.00 -17.00
N THR A 72 -13.24 -7.05 -17.74
CA THR A 72 -14.58 -7.30 -18.31
C THR A 72 -15.04 -8.67 -17.83
N PRO A 73 -15.40 -8.79 -16.54
CA PRO A 73 -15.79 -10.05 -15.96
C PRO A 73 -17.11 -10.46 -16.64
N ASN A 74 -17.06 -11.47 -17.51
CA ASN A 74 -18.25 -11.99 -18.20
C ASN A 74 -19.09 -12.80 -17.20
N VAL A 75 -19.77 -12.09 -16.31
CA VAL A 75 -20.52 -12.65 -15.19
C VAL A 75 -22.02 -12.47 -15.41
N GLU A 76 -22.79 -13.43 -14.90
CA GLU A 76 -24.25 -13.38 -15.00
C GLU A 76 -24.86 -12.62 -13.82
N GLY A 77 -25.89 -11.82 -14.12
CA GLY A 77 -26.70 -11.10 -13.12
C GLY A 77 -26.07 -9.82 -12.60
N LYS A 78 -26.73 -9.23 -11.59
CA LYS A 78 -26.28 -8.02 -10.89
C LYS A 78 -25.66 -8.36 -9.53
N PHE A 79 -24.91 -7.41 -8.98
CA PHE A 79 -24.20 -7.53 -7.71
C PHE A 79 -24.50 -6.32 -6.83
N ASP A 80 -24.63 -6.54 -5.53
CA ASP A 80 -24.78 -5.49 -4.53
C ASP A 80 -23.45 -4.81 -4.25
N ARG A 81 -22.35 -5.58 -4.37
CA ARG A 81 -21.00 -5.15 -4.05
C ARG A 81 -20.01 -5.66 -5.09
N VAL A 82 -19.07 -4.80 -5.48
CA VAL A 82 -17.93 -5.18 -6.32
C VAL A 82 -16.64 -4.69 -5.64
N ILE A 83 -15.64 -5.56 -5.56
CA ILE A 83 -14.36 -5.26 -4.93
C ILE A 83 -13.21 -5.68 -5.85
N ALA A 84 -12.20 -4.84 -6.00
CA ALA A 84 -11.03 -5.16 -6.82
C ALA A 84 -9.76 -5.19 -5.96
N THR A 85 -9.27 -6.40 -5.68
CA THR A 85 -8.03 -6.70 -4.92
C THR A 85 -6.80 -6.66 -5.81
N VAL A 86 -6.82 -5.71 -6.74
CA VAL A 86 -5.80 -5.48 -7.76
C VAL A 86 -5.69 -3.98 -8.01
N GLY A 87 -4.47 -3.49 -8.19
CA GLY A 87 -4.23 -2.06 -8.47
C GLY A 87 -4.60 -1.73 -9.91
N ILE A 88 -5.39 -0.65 -10.08
CA ILE A 88 -5.85 -0.20 -11.40
C ILE A 88 -5.54 1.27 -11.66
N SER A 89 -5.39 1.62 -12.93
CA SER A 89 -5.24 3.01 -13.40
C SER A 89 -6.59 3.70 -13.51
N THR A 90 -7.59 2.97 -14.02
CA THR A 90 -8.93 3.43 -14.35
C THR A 90 -9.95 2.39 -13.89
N VAL A 91 -11.07 2.85 -13.31
CA VAL A 91 -12.19 1.97 -12.95
C VAL A 91 -12.86 1.46 -14.23
N SER A 92 -12.90 0.13 -14.41
CA SER A 92 -13.61 -0.46 -15.54
C SER A 92 -15.10 -0.18 -15.46
N TYR A 93 -15.68 0.36 -16.53
CA TYR A 93 -17.11 0.61 -16.58
C TYR A 93 -17.94 -0.68 -16.49
N ALA A 94 -17.38 -1.82 -16.92
CA ALA A 94 -18.03 -3.12 -16.80
C ALA A 94 -18.43 -3.42 -15.33
N TRP A 95 -17.63 -2.98 -14.36
CA TRP A 95 -17.94 -3.15 -12.94
C TRP A 95 -19.14 -2.33 -12.49
N VAL A 96 -19.29 -1.12 -13.03
CA VAL A 96 -20.47 -0.26 -12.78
C VAL A 96 -21.71 -0.89 -13.42
N THR A 97 -21.58 -1.47 -14.62
CA THR A 97 -22.71 -2.09 -15.30
C THR A 97 -23.23 -3.34 -14.59
N VAL A 98 -22.42 -4.06 -13.84
CA VAL A 98 -22.88 -5.25 -13.09
C VAL A 98 -23.42 -4.92 -11.70
N LEU A 99 -23.23 -3.69 -11.19
CA LEU A 99 -23.82 -3.28 -9.90
C LEU A 99 -25.33 -3.09 -9.98
N VAL A 100 -26.05 -3.34 -8.88
CA VAL A 100 -27.41 -2.83 -8.67
C VAL A 100 -27.38 -1.32 -8.41
N GLU A 101 -28.52 -0.65 -8.59
CA GLU A 101 -28.65 0.76 -8.18
C GLU A 101 -28.37 0.91 -6.68
N GLY A 102 -27.56 1.90 -6.29
CA GLY A 102 -27.09 2.05 -4.91
C GLY A 102 -26.02 1.04 -4.47
N GLY A 103 -25.62 0.10 -5.33
CA GLY A 103 -24.55 -0.86 -5.05
C GLY A 103 -23.17 -0.20 -4.92
N ARG A 104 -22.25 -0.82 -4.19
CA ARG A 104 -20.93 -0.24 -3.88
C ARG A 104 -19.77 -0.91 -4.60
N LEU A 105 -18.78 -0.11 -4.98
CA LEU A 105 -17.55 -0.49 -5.62
C LEU A 105 -16.35 -0.05 -4.77
N ALA A 106 -15.42 -0.97 -4.49
CA ALA A 106 -14.19 -0.68 -3.74
C ALA A 106 -12.91 -1.09 -4.50
N PRO A 107 -12.49 -0.36 -5.55
CA PRO A 107 -11.25 -0.58 -6.26
C PRO A 107 -10.10 0.29 -5.73
N LEU A 108 -8.88 -0.09 -6.06
CA LEU A 108 -7.68 0.68 -5.74
C LEU A 108 -7.17 1.45 -6.96
N THR A 109 -7.07 2.78 -6.86
CA THR A 109 -6.65 3.62 -8.00
C THR A 109 -5.31 4.33 -7.79
N ASN A 110 -4.59 4.54 -8.90
CA ASN A 110 -3.57 5.56 -9.16
C ASN A 110 -2.07 5.22 -8.86
N PRO A 111 -1.17 5.24 -9.87
CA PRO A 111 0.28 5.10 -9.70
C PRO A 111 0.99 6.35 -9.12
N TYR A 112 0.33 7.50 -9.03
CA TYR A 112 0.90 8.77 -8.58
C TYR A 112 1.02 8.90 -7.04
N LYS A 113 0.88 7.81 -6.26
CA LYS A 113 1.15 7.68 -4.80
C LYS A 113 0.34 8.60 -3.83
N PRO A 114 -0.02 8.12 -2.62
CA PRO A 114 -0.34 6.72 -2.39
C PRO A 114 -1.59 6.38 -3.20
N PRO A 115 -1.65 5.18 -3.80
CA PRO A 115 -2.90 4.69 -4.33
C PRO A 115 -3.94 4.64 -3.20
N GLY A 116 -5.19 4.89 -3.55
CA GLY A 116 -6.29 4.96 -2.59
C GLY A 116 -7.36 3.94 -2.92
N ILE A 117 -7.98 3.40 -1.88
CA ILE A 117 -9.27 2.73 -2.01
C ILE A 117 -10.28 3.82 -2.34
N VAL A 118 -10.98 3.71 -3.47
CA VAL A 118 -12.18 4.52 -3.72
C VAL A 118 -13.40 3.74 -3.27
N ALA A 119 -14.32 4.37 -2.56
CA ALA A 119 -15.62 3.82 -2.24
C ALA A 119 -16.63 4.56 -3.12
N LEU A 120 -17.14 3.89 -4.15
CA LEU A 120 -18.09 4.46 -5.09
C LEU A 120 -19.45 3.79 -4.93
N THR A 121 -20.50 4.58 -5.02
CA THR A 121 -21.89 4.10 -5.07
C THR A 121 -22.42 4.33 -6.48
N ARG A 122 -23.09 3.30 -7.03
CA ARG A 122 -23.76 3.43 -8.32
C ARG A 122 -24.97 4.35 -8.22
N HIS A 123 -25.06 5.27 -9.17
CA HIS A 123 -26.19 6.16 -9.42
C HIS A 123 -26.49 6.19 -10.92
N ASP A 124 -27.61 5.58 -11.31
CA ASP A 124 -28.03 5.39 -12.71
C ASP A 124 -26.95 4.66 -13.53
N ASP A 125 -26.37 5.35 -14.51
CA ASP A 125 -25.29 4.87 -15.38
C ASP A 125 -23.91 5.33 -14.92
N THR A 126 -23.80 5.91 -13.73
CA THR A 126 -22.55 6.44 -13.18
C THR A 126 -22.25 5.85 -11.80
N ALA A 127 -21.03 6.10 -11.30
CA ALA A 127 -20.69 5.80 -9.93
C ALA A 127 -19.86 6.96 -9.35
N ALA A 128 -20.19 7.37 -8.13
CA ALA A 128 -19.55 8.49 -7.46
C ALA A 128 -19.31 8.18 -5.98
N GLY A 129 -18.32 8.82 -5.37
CA GLY A 129 -18.02 8.61 -3.97
C GLY A 129 -16.69 9.21 -3.55
N SER A 130 -16.07 8.62 -2.53
CA SER A 130 -14.94 9.22 -1.83
C SER A 130 -13.68 8.34 -1.87
N LEU A 131 -12.53 9.00 -1.68
CA LEU A 131 -11.27 8.32 -1.41
C LEU A 131 -11.22 7.94 0.07
N ALA A 132 -11.15 6.64 0.35
CA ALA A 132 -11.04 6.10 1.70
C ALA A 132 -9.60 6.17 2.22
N GLY A 133 -8.94 5.02 2.43
CA GLY A 133 -7.57 4.93 2.95
C GLY A 133 -6.51 4.70 1.86
N PRO A 134 -5.23 4.99 2.16
CA PRO A 134 -4.13 4.54 1.30
C PRO A 134 -4.04 3.01 1.31
N ALA A 135 -3.74 2.42 0.15
CA ALA A 135 -3.41 1.00 0.03
C ALA A 135 -2.51 0.79 -1.19
N ASP A 136 -1.76 -0.31 -1.20
CA ASP A 136 -0.91 -0.70 -2.32
C ASP A 136 -1.20 -2.15 -2.70
N PHE A 137 -1.46 -2.41 -3.98
CA PHE A 137 -1.70 -3.75 -4.52
C PHE A 137 -0.85 -4.00 -5.77
N MET A 138 -0.71 -5.27 -6.14
CA MET A 138 -0.15 -5.65 -7.43
C MET A 138 -1.03 -5.10 -8.56
N ALA A 139 -0.42 -4.51 -9.59
CA ALA A 139 -1.15 -3.98 -10.74
C ALA A 139 -1.85 -5.08 -11.55
N LEU A 140 -2.99 -4.71 -12.14
CA LEU A 140 -3.68 -5.47 -13.18
C LEU A 140 -2.67 -5.94 -14.23
N ARG A 141 -2.80 -7.18 -14.69
CA ARG A 141 -1.79 -7.80 -15.57
C ARG A 141 -1.59 -7.00 -16.87
N SER A 142 -2.67 -6.45 -17.42
CA SER A 142 -2.67 -5.55 -18.59
C SER A 142 -2.00 -4.20 -18.34
N GLU A 143 -1.97 -3.75 -17.08
CA GLU A 143 -1.41 -2.45 -16.67
C GLU A 143 -0.01 -2.56 -16.05
N ARG A 144 0.57 -3.76 -16.03
CA ARG A 144 1.94 -3.95 -15.54
C ARG A 144 2.93 -3.28 -16.48
N VAL A 145 3.44 -2.14 -16.06
CA VAL A 145 4.58 -1.50 -16.70
C VAL A 145 5.83 -2.31 -16.37
N THR A 146 6.65 -2.63 -17.37
CA THR A 146 7.98 -3.19 -17.13
C THR A 146 8.79 -2.14 -16.37
N ARG A 147 9.13 -2.42 -15.11
CA ARG A 147 10.02 -1.55 -14.35
C ARG A 147 11.37 -1.52 -15.06
N ARG A 148 11.69 -0.38 -15.67
CA ARG A 148 12.99 -0.08 -16.26
C ARG A 148 13.75 0.83 -15.30
N SER A 149 15.07 0.66 -15.25
CA SER A 149 15.91 1.51 -14.41
C SER A 149 15.78 2.96 -14.86
N VAL A 150 15.66 3.91 -13.92
CA VAL A 150 15.72 5.36 -14.23
C VAL A 150 17.01 5.71 -15.00
N VAL A 151 18.09 4.96 -14.75
CA VAL A 151 19.39 5.11 -15.43
C VAL A 151 19.31 4.80 -16.94
N GLU A 152 18.37 3.96 -17.38
CA GLU A 152 18.14 3.70 -18.80
C GLU A 152 17.50 4.90 -19.52
N PHE A 153 16.92 5.84 -18.77
CA PHE A 153 16.26 7.03 -19.29
C PHE A 153 17.10 8.30 -19.14
N SER A 154 18.06 8.34 -18.21
CA SER A 154 18.95 9.49 -18.00
C SER A 154 19.93 9.74 -19.16
N ALA A 155 20.01 8.84 -20.15
CA ALA A 155 20.87 8.95 -21.33
C ALA A 155 20.10 9.25 -22.63
N VAL A 156 18.79 9.53 -22.56
CA VAL A 156 17.93 9.62 -23.74
C VAL A 156 17.76 11.08 -24.15
N GLY A 157 18.45 11.51 -25.21
CA GLY A 157 18.07 12.69 -26.01
C GLY A 157 18.41 14.09 -25.45
N PRO A 158 18.08 15.15 -26.21
CA PRO A 158 18.38 16.52 -25.82
C PRO A 158 17.54 16.96 -24.62
N HIS A 159 18.21 17.55 -23.63
CA HIS A 159 17.60 18.09 -22.43
C HIS A 159 16.97 19.45 -22.73
N THR A 160 15.75 19.67 -22.27
CA THR A 160 15.11 20.98 -22.30
C THR A 160 15.03 21.52 -20.88
N GLN A 161 15.55 22.71 -20.67
CA GLN A 161 15.43 23.45 -19.41
C GLN A 161 14.29 24.47 -19.47
N GLY A 162 13.68 24.75 -18.34
CA GLY A 162 12.63 25.76 -18.19
C GLY A 162 12.26 25.95 -16.73
N THR A 163 11.21 26.72 -16.47
CA THR A 163 10.77 26.99 -15.10
C THR A 163 9.27 26.80 -14.93
N THR A 164 8.81 26.56 -13.71
CA THR A 164 7.38 26.41 -13.36
C THR A 164 7.00 27.20 -12.12
N GLU A 165 5.85 27.87 -12.16
CA GLU A 165 5.26 28.54 -11.00
C GLU A 165 4.20 27.66 -10.29
N VAL A 166 3.97 26.44 -10.80
CA VAL A 166 2.99 25.52 -10.22
C VAL A 166 3.53 25.02 -8.87
N PRO A 167 2.83 25.28 -7.75
CA PRO A 167 3.22 24.73 -6.47
C PRO A 167 3.04 23.21 -6.55
N VAL A 168 4.15 22.45 -6.52
CA VAL A 168 4.09 20.99 -6.46
C VAL A 168 4.48 20.57 -5.05
N PRO A 169 3.53 20.27 -4.16
CA PRO A 169 3.92 20.02 -2.79
C PRO A 169 4.65 18.67 -2.67
N PRO A 170 5.79 18.61 -1.95
CA PRO A 170 6.62 17.42 -1.74
C PRO A 170 5.85 16.16 -1.29
N GLY A 171 4.73 16.36 -0.60
CA GLY A 171 3.80 15.34 -0.17
C GLY A 171 2.34 15.82 -0.05
N GLY A 172 2.00 16.95 -0.69
CA GLY A 172 0.75 17.66 -0.42
C GLY A 172 -0.47 17.02 -1.04
N ASP A 173 -1.56 17.13 -0.28
CA ASP A 173 -2.94 16.72 -0.53
C ASP A 173 -3.11 15.47 -1.41
N ARG A 174 -3.45 14.36 -0.75
CA ARG A 174 -3.81 13.10 -1.41
C ARG A 174 -4.88 13.26 -2.48
N HIS A 175 -5.85 14.15 -2.29
CA HIS A 175 -6.90 14.41 -3.27
C HIS A 175 -6.32 15.08 -4.53
N ALA A 176 -5.41 16.04 -4.36
CA ALA A 176 -4.69 16.65 -5.48
C ALA A 176 -3.80 15.63 -6.20
N ALA A 177 -3.09 14.77 -5.47
CA ALA A 177 -2.29 13.69 -6.03
C ALA A 177 -3.13 12.69 -6.85
N VAL A 178 -4.33 12.35 -6.38
CA VAL A 178 -5.25 11.50 -7.14
C VAL A 178 -5.75 12.21 -8.39
N ALA A 179 -6.18 13.46 -8.29
CA ALA A 179 -6.63 14.24 -9.44
C ALA A 179 -5.54 14.39 -10.50
N ILE A 180 -4.30 14.69 -10.09
CA ILE A 180 -3.15 14.80 -10.99
C ILE A 180 -2.86 13.44 -11.64
N GLY A 181 -2.75 12.37 -10.85
CA GLY A 181 -2.47 11.02 -11.38
C GLY A 181 -3.49 10.56 -12.41
N GLN A 182 -4.77 10.93 -12.26
CA GLN A 182 -5.81 10.65 -13.24
C GLN A 182 -5.64 11.42 -14.57
N ARG A 183 -4.96 12.57 -14.55
CA ARG A 183 -4.64 13.35 -15.76
C ARG A 183 -3.31 12.95 -16.41
N VAL A 184 -2.39 12.41 -15.61
CA VAL A 184 -1.05 11.99 -16.07
C VAL A 184 -0.86 10.48 -15.90
N GLN A 185 -1.79 9.70 -16.47
CA GLN A 185 -1.69 8.24 -16.47
C GLN A 185 -0.36 7.77 -17.08
N GLY A 186 0.20 6.68 -16.53
CA GLY A 186 1.50 6.14 -16.92
C GLY A 186 2.72 6.92 -16.38
N VAL A 187 2.48 7.97 -15.60
CA VAL A 187 3.53 8.77 -14.96
C VAL A 187 3.68 8.35 -13.52
N HIS A 188 4.92 8.04 -13.15
CA HIS A 188 5.31 7.77 -11.79
C HIS A 188 6.03 8.98 -11.20
N ARG A 189 5.89 9.17 -9.90
CA ARG A 189 6.65 10.19 -9.17
C ARG A 189 7.60 9.59 -8.15
N ALA A 190 8.73 10.24 -7.96
CA ALA A 190 9.62 10.03 -6.83
C ALA A 190 10.04 11.39 -6.26
N TRP A 191 10.15 11.46 -4.93
CA TRP A 191 10.60 12.66 -4.23
C TRP A 191 11.98 12.40 -3.64
N ARG A 192 12.93 13.29 -3.92
CA ARG A 192 14.27 13.29 -3.33
C ARG A 192 14.43 14.55 -2.49
N PRO A 193 14.40 14.49 -1.15
CA PRO A 193 14.62 15.66 -0.32
C PRO A 193 16.04 16.22 -0.52
N ALA A 194 16.16 17.55 -0.46
CA ALA A 194 17.41 18.30 -0.48
C ALA A 194 17.32 19.42 0.57
N GLY A 195 17.68 19.11 1.82
CA GLY A 195 17.55 20.02 2.96
C GLY A 195 16.18 19.96 3.66
N GLU A 196 15.93 20.90 4.58
CA GLU A 196 14.69 20.97 5.37
C GLU A 196 13.51 21.51 4.55
N ASP A 197 13.76 22.43 3.62
CA ASP A 197 12.70 23.18 2.90
C ASP A 197 12.63 22.87 1.40
N GLY A 198 13.45 21.94 0.90
CA GLY A 198 13.58 21.70 -0.54
C GLY A 198 13.80 20.25 -0.96
N GLY A 199 13.80 20.01 -2.25
CA GLY A 199 14.04 18.71 -2.85
C GLY A 199 13.70 18.66 -4.33
N CYS A 200 14.07 17.55 -4.96
CA CYS A 200 13.82 17.31 -6.36
C CYS A 200 12.64 16.35 -6.51
N LEU A 201 11.60 16.80 -7.22
CA LEU A 201 10.52 15.93 -7.68
C LEU A 201 10.90 15.33 -9.03
N TRP A 202 10.90 14.01 -9.10
CA TRP A 202 11.13 13.24 -10.31
C TRP A 202 9.79 12.75 -10.84
N LEU A 203 9.54 13.02 -12.12
CA LEU A 203 8.43 12.48 -12.89
C LEU A 203 9.00 11.58 -13.98
N TYR A 204 8.55 10.34 -14.08
CA TYR A 204 9.04 9.42 -15.10
C TYR A 204 7.90 8.62 -15.73
N ALA A 205 7.92 8.54 -17.06
CA ALA A 205 6.96 7.80 -17.88
C ALA A 205 7.71 6.74 -18.70
N PRO A 206 7.93 5.53 -18.16
CA PRO A 206 8.77 4.50 -18.79
C PRO A 206 8.32 4.09 -20.18
N ALA A 207 7.01 3.96 -20.40
CA ALA A 207 6.43 3.59 -21.68
C ALA A 207 6.71 4.65 -22.77
N GLU A 208 6.78 5.92 -22.37
CA GLU A 208 7.00 7.07 -23.26
C GLU A 208 8.46 7.53 -23.29
N ARG A 209 9.35 6.83 -22.58
CA ARG A 209 10.77 7.17 -22.45
C ARG A 209 11.00 8.64 -22.08
N SER A 210 10.17 9.16 -21.18
CA SER A 210 10.18 10.56 -20.78
C SER A 210 10.45 10.71 -19.29
N ILE A 211 11.26 11.69 -18.93
CA ILE A 211 11.61 12.02 -17.54
C ILE A 211 11.62 13.54 -17.38
N GLY A 212 11.20 14.00 -16.21
CA GLY A 212 11.28 15.40 -15.81
C GLY A 212 11.67 15.50 -14.35
N THR A 213 12.47 16.51 -14.03
CA THR A 213 12.81 16.89 -12.65
C THR A 213 12.30 18.30 -12.39
N ILE A 214 11.85 18.53 -11.16
CA ILE A 214 11.50 19.85 -10.66
C ILE A 214 12.29 20.04 -9.39
N ASP A 215 13.22 20.99 -9.39
CA ASP A 215 13.98 21.36 -8.21
C ASP A 215 13.17 22.39 -7.43
N ILE A 216 12.66 21.95 -6.28
CA ILE A 216 11.78 22.71 -5.40
C ILE A 216 12.62 23.26 -4.25
N ASP A 217 12.63 24.58 -4.13
CA ASP A 217 13.19 25.33 -3.01
C ASP A 217 12.17 26.39 -2.52
N ASP A 218 12.61 27.35 -1.71
CA ASP A 218 11.74 28.43 -1.21
C ASP A 218 11.35 29.46 -2.29
N GLY A 219 11.97 29.42 -3.47
CA GLY A 219 11.82 30.39 -4.55
C GLY A 219 10.91 29.88 -5.67
N LEU A 220 9.94 30.69 -6.07
CA LEU A 220 9.31 30.55 -7.38
C LEU A 220 10.00 31.49 -8.39
N PRO A 221 10.13 31.07 -9.67
CA PRO A 221 9.69 29.80 -10.24
C PRO A 221 10.71 28.66 -10.01
N TYR A 222 10.24 27.42 -9.95
CA TYR A 222 11.08 26.22 -9.81
C TYR A 222 11.77 25.86 -11.11
N GLU A 223 13.01 25.43 -11.03
CA GLU A 223 13.77 24.93 -12.19
C GLU A 223 13.24 23.55 -12.62
N VAL A 224 13.08 23.38 -13.92
CA VAL A 224 12.57 22.18 -14.56
C VAL A 224 13.56 21.71 -15.61
N GLU A 225 13.95 20.46 -15.52
CA GLU A 225 14.68 19.77 -16.58
C GLU A 225 13.83 18.63 -17.10
N GLN A 226 13.77 18.46 -18.41
CA GLN A 226 13.02 17.37 -19.02
C GLN A 226 13.75 16.78 -20.23
N THR A 227 13.53 15.49 -20.44
CA THR A 227 13.89 14.82 -21.69
C THR A 227 12.85 13.76 -22.08
N GLY A 228 12.81 13.43 -23.37
CA GLY A 228 11.89 12.48 -23.98
C GLY A 228 10.76 13.12 -24.79
N HIS A 229 9.81 12.30 -25.22
CA HIS A 229 8.72 12.69 -26.13
C HIS A 229 7.60 13.50 -25.46
N ARG A 230 7.48 13.41 -24.13
CA ARG A 230 6.48 14.15 -23.37
C ARG A 230 7.04 15.51 -22.96
N HIS A 231 6.41 16.57 -23.43
CA HIS A 231 6.65 17.92 -22.93
C HIS A 231 5.80 18.17 -21.68
N TRP A 232 6.46 18.35 -20.55
CA TRP A 232 5.87 18.59 -19.24
C TRP A 232 5.59 20.07 -18.98
N SER A 233 5.37 20.89 -20.01
CA SER A 233 5.00 22.30 -19.83
C SER A 233 3.68 22.36 -19.05
N MET A 234 3.78 22.43 -17.72
CA MET A 234 2.65 22.41 -16.79
C MET A 234 1.90 23.74 -16.93
N ARG A 235 1.04 23.87 -17.94
CA ARG A 235 -0.19 24.65 -17.79
C ARG A 235 -1.26 23.76 -17.17
N CYS A 236 -1.02 23.32 -15.93
CA CYS A 236 -2.10 22.89 -15.07
C CYS A 236 -2.88 24.14 -14.68
N ARG A 237 -3.88 24.53 -15.48
CA ARG A 237 -4.86 25.51 -15.04
C ARG A 237 -5.57 24.85 -13.83
N PRO A 238 -5.47 25.39 -12.61
CA PRO A 238 -6.13 24.78 -11.46
C PRO A 238 -7.62 24.64 -11.78
N PRO A 239 -8.28 23.55 -11.33
CA PRO A 239 -9.73 23.60 -11.24
C PRO A 239 -10.05 24.77 -10.32
N THR A 240 -10.65 25.82 -10.88
CA THR A 240 -11.33 26.84 -10.08
C THR A 240 -12.24 26.09 -9.12
N HIS A 241 -12.07 26.26 -7.80
CA HIS A 241 -13.12 26.32 -6.77
C HIS A 241 -12.51 26.33 -5.35
N GLY A 242 -12.83 27.38 -4.58
CA GLY A 242 -13.15 27.30 -3.15
C GLY A 242 -11.98 27.27 -2.16
N GLY A 243 -11.78 28.38 -1.45
CA GLY A 243 -10.68 28.58 -0.51
C GLY A 243 -10.63 27.59 0.65
N TRP A 244 -9.40 27.22 1.00
CA TRP A 244 -9.06 26.60 2.28
C TRP A 244 -7.90 27.39 2.87
N THR A 245 -8.21 28.19 3.90
CA THR A 245 -7.22 28.78 4.80
C THR A 245 -7.03 27.83 5.97
N SER A 246 -5.79 27.51 6.32
CA SER A 246 -5.49 27.01 7.67
C SER A 246 -4.25 27.69 8.23
N ALA A 247 -4.39 28.09 9.49
CA ALA A 247 -3.63 29.09 10.19
C ALA A 247 -2.26 28.58 10.66
N ARG A 248 -1.26 29.47 10.63
CA ARG A 248 0.05 29.27 11.25
C ARG A 248 -0.08 29.27 12.77
N GLY A 249 0.43 28.22 13.42
CA GLY A 249 0.83 28.24 14.84
C GLY A 249 2.32 27.89 14.93
N ARG A 250 3.14 28.82 15.43
CA ARG A 250 4.55 28.58 15.80
C ARG A 250 4.61 28.06 17.23
N SER A 251 5.51 27.13 17.51
CA SER A 251 6.10 26.89 18.84
C SER A 251 7.55 26.41 18.66
N THR A 252 8.55 27.26 18.92
CA THR A 252 9.45 27.28 20.10
C THR A 252 10.39 26.06 20.18
N GLY A 253 11.70 26.32 20.07
CA GLY A 253 12.75 25.30 19.93
C GLY A 253 13.44 24.81 21.20
N SER A 254 14.68 24.33 20.99
CA SER A 254 15.76 23.88 21.90
C SER A 254 16.05 22.36 21.84
N PRO A 255 17.26 21.85 22.19
CA PRO A 255 18.63 22.27 21.84
C PRO A 255 19.48 21.11 21.24
N ASP A 256 20.67 21.43 20.73
CA ASP A 256 21.72 20.47 20.32
C ASP A 256 22.04 19.41 21.39
N PRO A 257 22.16 18.11 21.04
CA PRO A 257 22.68 17.10 21.97
C PRO A 257 23.96 16.46 21.43
N CYS A 258 25.12 16.99 21.82
CA CYS A 258 26.38 16.29 21.63
C CYS A 258 27.26 16.39 22.88
N THR A 259 26.84 15.73 23.98
CA THR A 259 27.74 15.24 25.05
C THR A 259 26.97 14.36 26.05
N SER A 260 26.88 13.05 25.78
CA SER A 260 26.67 12.03 26.82
C SER A 260 27.36 10.73 26.39
N PRO A 261 27.84 9.90 27.34
CA PRO A 261 28.54 8.65 27.01
C PRO A 261 27.58 7.72 26.28
N ARG A 262 27.83 7.49 24.98
CA ARG A 262 26.98 6.67 24.12
C ARG A 262 27.00 5.21 24.60
N PRO A 263 25.85 4.58 24.91
CA PRO A 263 25.81 3.13 25.09
C PRO A 263 26.31 2.45 23.80
N LYS A 264 26.93 1.27 23.92
CA LYS A 264 27.33 0.48 22.75
C LYS A 264 26.07 0.06 21.99
N VAL A 265 25.65 0.84 21.00
CA VAL A 265 24.52 0.51 20.14
C VAL A 265 24.99 -0.49 19.09
N GLY A 266 24.34 -1.66 19.06
CA GLY A 266 24.55 -2.65 18.01
C GLY A 266 24.00 -2.15 16.68
N LEU A 267 24.48 -2.72 15.57
CA LEU A 267 24.08 -2.37 14.20
C LEU A 267 22.55 -2.27 13.99
N ILE A 268 21.78 -3.08 14.74
CA ILE A 268 20.32 -3.19 14.69
C ILE A 268 19.62 -2.01 15.39
N GLY A 269 20.29 -1.32 16.31
CA GLY A 269 19.75 -0.15 17.01
C GLY A 269 19.87 1.17 16.24
N VAL A 270 20.46 1.16 15.04
CA VAL A 270 20.70 2.38 14.25
C VAL A 270 19.39 2.89 13.63
N GLY A 271 19.06 4.16 13.92
CA GLY A 271 17.83 4.83 13.51
C GLY A 271 16.66 4.70 14.48
N PHE A 272 16.94 4.25 15.71
CA PHE A 272 15.97 4.19 16.80
C PHE A 272 16.33 5.18 17.92
N SER A 273 15.31 5.68 18.62
CA SER A 273 15.50 6.61 19.74
C SER A 273 16.38 6.01 20.85
N PRO A 274 17.28 6.80 21.46
CA PRO A 274 18.00 6.41 22.68
C PRO A 274 17.09 5.93 23.81
N ALA A 275 15.83 6.41 23.85
CA ALA A 275 14.84 5.99 24.85
C ALA A 275 14.57 4.48 24.83
N VAL A 276 14.71 3.82 23.67
CA VAL A 276 14.52 2.37 23.49
C VAL A 276 15.83 1.62 23.23
N SER A 277 16.96 2.18 23.66
CA SER A 277 18.32 1.64 23.44
C SER A 277 18.84 1.74 22.00
N GLY A 278 18.24 2.59 21.16
CA GLY A 278 18.75 2.90 19.83
C GLY A 278 19.78 4.05 19.82
N ALA A 279 20.30 4.36 18.64
CA ALA A 279 21.00 5.62 18.40
C ALA A 279 20.83 6.05 16.94
N GLY A 280 21.01 7.35 16.73
CA GLY A 280 20.91 7.93 15.40
C GLY A 280 19.48 8.06 14.91
N ASP A 281 19.34 8.45 13.65
CA ASP A 281 18.07 8.72 13.01
C ASP A 281 17.89 7.91 11.70
N LEU A 282 16.85 8.24 10.94
CA LEU A 282 16.59 7.57 9.67
C LEU A 282 17.77 7.70 8.68
N LEU A 283 18.50 8.82 8.71
CA LEU A 283 19.64 9.08 7.83
C LEU A 283 20.79 8.12 8.17
N ASP A 284 21.09 7.93 9.46
CA ASP A 284 22.10 6.96 9.91
C ASP A 284 21.74 5.54 9.46
N SER A 285 20.46 5.19 9.53
CA SER A 285 19.94 3.90 9.07
C SER A 285 20.07 3.71 7.55
N LEU A 286 19.91 4.79 6.77
CA LEU A 286 20.13 4.79 5.32
C LEU A 286 21.61 4.66 4.97
N LEU A 287 22.48 5.40 5.65
CA LEU A 287 23.93 5.33 5.46
C LEU A 287 24.47 3.93 5.73
N VAL A 288 23.97 3.25 6.77
CA VAL A 288 24.33 1.84 7.04
C VAL A 288 23.95 0.94 5.86
N ARG A 289 22.73 1.08 5.32
CA ARG A 289 22.25 0.28 4.17
C ARG A 289 23.02 0.57 2.90
N GLU A 290 23.34 1.84 2.64
CA GLU A 290 24.15 2.26 1.50
C GLU A 290 25.55 1.66 1.58
N ASN A 291 26.19 1.70 2.76
CA ASN A 291 27.51 1.09 2.97
C ASN A 291 27.46 -0.44 2.81
N PHE A 292 26.38 -1.11 3.21
CA PHE A 292 26.18 -2.54 2.93
C PHE A 292 26.16 -2.84 1.42
N ILE A 293 25.44 -2.01 0.65
CA ILE A 293 25.34 -2.15 -0.81
C ILE A 293 26.70 -1.89 -1.46
N LEU A 294 27.41 -0.83 -1.03
CA LEU A 294 28.75 -0.49 -1.54
C LEU A 294 29.79 -1.56 -1.18
N ALA A 295 29.65 -2.23 -0.04
CA ALA A 295 30.48 -3.37 0.35
C ALA A 295 30.11 -4.68 -0.37
N GLY A 296 29.16 -4.65 -1.31
CA GLY A 296 28.77 -5.81 -2.11
C GLY A 296 27.87 -6.80 -1.38
N VAL A 297 27.23 -6.41 -0.28
CA VAL A 297 26.31 -7.29 0.45
C VAL A 297 25.02 -7.46 -0.35
N PRO A 298 24.58 -8.71 -0.64
CA PRO A 298 23.36 -8.94 -1.39
C PRO A 298 22.15 -8.30 -0.73
N THR A 299 21.29 -7.66 -1.52
CA THR A 299 20.09 -6.96 -1.02
C THR A 299 19.14 -7.89 -0.26
N GLY A 300 19.09 -9.18 -0.60
CA GLY A 300 18.35 -10.19 0.17
C GLY A 300 18.89 -10.38 1.60
N VAL A 301 20.22 -10.35 1.78
CA VAL A 301 20.86 -10.44 3.11
C VAL A 301 20.56 -9.19 3.93
N ILE A 302 20.61 -8.01 3.30
CA ILE A 302 20.24 -6.74 3.94
C ILE A 302 18.77 -6.78 4.40
N ALA A 303 17.86 -7.26 3.53
CA ALA A 303 16.44 -7.38 3.85
C ALA A 303 16.18 -8.36 5.00
N SER A 304 16.89 -9.50 5.06
CA SER A 304 16.77 -10.47 6.15
C SER A 304 17.33 -9.95 7.47
N LEU A 305 18.49 -9.28 7.44
CA LEU A 305 19.18 -8.77 8.63
C LEU A 305 18.44 -7.58 9.27
N LEU A 306 17.83 -6.72 8.43
CA LEU A 306 17.20 -5.48 8.87
C LEU A 306 15.66 -5.56 8.98
N THR A 307 15.10 -6.77 9.11
CA THR A 307 13.64 -6.98 9.27
C THR A 307 13.04 -6.31 10.51
N HIS A 308 13.85 -6.07 11.54
CA HIS A 308 13.47 -5.31 12.73
C HIS A 308 12.97 -3.90 12.38
N GLY A 309 13.49 -3.27 11.32
CA GLY A 309 13.04 -1.97 10.83
C GLY A 309 11.59 -1.94 10.32
N ILE A 310 10.96 -3.10 10.18
CA ILE A 310 9.51 -3.25 9.93
C ILE A 310 8.81 -3.68 11.23
N ALA A 311 9.42 -4.63 11.94
CA ALA A 311 8.78 -5.34 13.05
C ALA A 311 8.61 -4.50 14.32
N VAL A 312 9.52 -3.56 14.64
CA VAL A 312 9.49 -2.87 15.95
C VAL A 312 9.12 -1.37 15.96
N PRO A 313 9.18 -0.58 14.86
CA PRO A 313 8.89 0.86 14.93
C PRO A 313 7.51 1.19 15.46
N HIS A 314 6.49 0.44 15.06
CA HIS A 314 5.12 0.67 15.52
C HIS A 314 4.92 0.35 17.01
N MET A 315 5.70 -0.58 17.58
CA MET A 315 5.72 -0.87 19.01
C MET A 315 6.51 0.18 19.80
N ALA A 316 7.63 0.65 19.27
CA ALA A 316 8.40 1.72 19.89
C ALA A 316 7.61 3.05 19.94
N ALA A 317 6.85 3.33 18.87
CA ALA A 317 6.04 4.54 18.75
C ALA A 317 4.83 4.60 19.71
N THR A 318 4.37 3.46 20.25
CA THR A 318 3.23 3.49 21.20
C THR A 318 3.61 4.03 22.57
N GLY A 319 4.90 4.00 22.94
CA GLY A 319 5.35 4.33 24.30
C GLY A 319 4.94 3.30 25.36
N ASP A 320 4.37 2.17 24.98
CA ASP A 320 3.94 1.12 25.90
C ASP A 320 5.18 0.39 26.46
N GLU A 321 5.41 0.55 27.76
CA GLU A 321 6.59 0.03 28.46
C GLU A 321 6.69 -1.50 28.37
N TYR A 322 5.54 -2.21 28.37
CA TYR A 322 5.55 -3.65 28.20
C TYR A 322 6.02 -4.07 26.81
N LEU A 323 5.56 -3.39 25.76
CA LEU A 323 5.99 -3.68 24.39
C LEU A 323 7.47 -3.34 24.18
N ILE A 324 7.92 -2.23 24.77
CA ILE A 324 9.29 -1.76 24.66
C ILE A 324 10.26 -2.73 25.35
N GLU A 325 10.01 -3.08 26.61
CA GLU A 325 10.91 -3.95 27.37
C GLU A 325 10.90 -5.39 26.86
N LYS A 326 9.74 -5.89 26.43
CA LYS A 326 9.60 -7.30 26.03
C LYS A 326 10.04 -7.58 24.60
N PHE A 327 9.87 -6.63 23.69
CA PHE A 327 10.05 -6.87 22.26
C PHE A 327 11.01 -5.90 21.60
N VAL A 328 10.93 -4.60 21.90
CA VAL A 328 11.76 -3.59 21.23
C VAL A 328 13.21 -3.69 21.69
N ARG A 329 13.50 -3.53 22.99
CA ARG A 329 14.88 -3.57 23.50
C ARG A 329 15.61 -4.88 23.19
N PRO A 330 15.02 -6.08 23.42
CA PRO A 330 15.70 -7.34 23.10
C PRO A 330 15.94 -7.51 21.60
N THR A 331 15.04 -7.01 20.75
CA THR A 331 15.26 -7.03 19.29
C THR A 331 16.40 -6.12 18.90
N LEU A 332 16.45 -4.88 19.42
CA LEU A 332 17.52 -3.93 19.11
C LEU A 332 18.88 -4.35 19.69
N ALA A 333 18.88 -5.11 20.79
CA ALA A 333 20.07 -5.76 21.35
C ALA A 333 20.55 -6.97 20.52
N GLY A 334 19.76 -7.45 19.55
CA GLY A 334 20.06 -8.65 18.78
C GLY A 334 19.80 -9.96 19.52
N GLU A 335 19.14 -9.91 20.68
CA GLU A 335 18.79 -11.05 21.52
C GLU A 335 17.49 -11.72 21.06
N LEU A 336 16.71 -11.03 20.23
CA LEU A 336 15.41 -11.49 19.75
C LEU A 336 15.20 -11.14 18.27
N ILE A 337 14.59 -12.07 17.53
CA ILE A 337 14.19 -11.82 16.13
C ILE A 337 12.80 -11.16 16.14
N GLY A 338 12.74 -9.86 15.82
CA GLY A 338 11.52 -9.05 15.95
C GLY A 338 10.29 -9.63 15.22
N SER A 339 10.47 -10.25 14.05
CA SER A 339 9.36 -10.91 13.33
C SER A 339 8.79 -12.12 14.09
N TYR A 340 9.63 -12.86 14.80
CA TYR A 340 9.23 -14.00 15.61
C TYR A 340 8.51 -13.57 16.91
N ALA A 341 8.91 -12.44 17.52
CA ALA A 341 8.21 -11.87 18.66
C ALA A 341 6.76 -11.48 18.34
N VAL A 342 6.57 -10.77 17.23
CA VAL A 342 5.24 -10.36 16.75
C VAL A 342 4.41 -11.60 16.44
N ALA A 343 4.94 -12.54 15.67
CA ALA A 343 4.25 -13.79 15.35
C ALA A 343 3.89 -14.59 16.60
N THR A 344 4.78 -14.68 17.58
CA THR A 344 4.55 -15.41 18.84
C THR A 344 3.47 -14.74 19.69
N ARG A 345 3.45 -13.40 19.78
CA ARG A 345 2.40 -12.70 20.53
C ARG A 345 1.06 -12.79 19.82
N CYS A 346 1.03 -12.61 18.50
CA CYS A 346 -0.17 -12.84 17.70
C CYS A 346 -0.70 -14.26 17.91
N LEU A 347 0.16 -15.28 17.81
CA LEU A 347 -0.21 -16.67 18.06
C LEU A 347 -0.74 -16.88 19.49
N ALA A 348 -0.08 -16.32 20.50
CA ALA A 348 -0.53 -16.43 21.89
C ALA A 348 -1.88 -15.76 22.13
N LEU A 349 -2.11 -14.59 21.53
CA LEU A 349 -3.39 -13.88 21.57
C LEU A 349 -4.48 -14.68 20.84
N THR A 350 -4.17 -15.20 19.65
CA THR A 350 -5.06 -16.07 18.88
C THR A 350 -5.41 -17.34 19.65
N LEU A 351 -4.42 -18.04 20.21
CA LEU A 351 -4.65 -19.23 21.06
C LEU A 351 -5.48 -18.90 22.29
N GLY A 352 -5.18 -17.78 22.97
CA GLY A 352 -5.96 -17.32 24.12
C GLY A 352 -7.38 -16.90 23.76
N TRP A 353 -7.60 -16.39 22.55
CA TRP A 353 -8.93 -16.05 22.03
C TRP A 353 -9.70 -17.33 21.68
N VAL A 354 -9.09 -18.22 20.89
CA VAL A 354 -9.65 -19.52 20.44
C VAL A 354 -9.96 -20.46 21.62
N ARG A 355 -9.23 -20.37 22.74
CA ARG A 355 -9.55 -21.14 23.96
C ARG A 355 -10.71 -20.57 24.76
N ARG A 356 -10.95 -19.25 24.70
CA ARG A 356 -11.96 -18.55 25.51
C ARG A 356 -13.29 -18.33 24.81
N HIS A 357 -13.34 -18.55 23.49
CA HIS A 357 -14.53 -18.30 22.69
C HIS A 357 -15.08 -19.62 22.14
N GLU A 358 -16.40 -19.72 22.22
CA GLU A 358 -17.14 -20.85 21.71
C GLU A 358 -17.93 -20.44 20.46
N THR A 359 -18.05 -21.39 19.55
CA THR A 359 -18.99 -21.31 18.44
C THR A 359 -19.71 -22.65 18.37
N PHE A 360 -21.04 -22.65 18.29
CA PHE A 360 -21.86 -23.87 18.30
C PHE A 360 -21.68 -24.72 19.58
N GLY A 361 -21.57 -24.07 20.75
CA GLY A 361 -21.52 -24.73 22.06
C GLY A 361 -20.25 -25.53 22.35
N ARG A 362 -19.15 -25.24 21.65
CA ARG A 362 -17.83 -25.85 21.90
C ARG A 362 -16.70 -24.81 21.80
N PRO A 363 -15.62 -24.95 22.60
CA PRO A 363 -14.43 -24.11 22.47
C PRO A 363 -13.78 -24.26 21.10
N LEU A 364 -13.42 -23.15 20.46
CA LEU A 364 -12.74 -23.16 19.15
C LEU A 364 -11.42 -23.95 19.18
N ALA A 365 -10.76 -24.03 20.35
CA ALA A 365 -9.52 -24.79 20.56
C ALA A 365 -9.70 -26.32 20.56
N GLY A 366 -10.92 -26.82 20.75
CA GLY A 366 -11.22 -28.25 20.92
C GLY A 366 -11.59 -28.99 19.63
N ARG A 367 -11.45 -28.36 18.45
CA ARG A 367 -11.72 -29.04 17.18
C ARG A 367 -10.61 -30.06 16.89
N PRO A 368 -10.96 -31.30 16.50
CA PRO A 368 -9.99 -32.20 15.88
C PRO A 368 -9.43 -31.50 14.64
N GLN A 369 -8.11 -31.42 14.57
CA GLN A 369 -7.41 -31.10 13.33
C GLN A 369 -7.83 -32.17 12.32
N ALA A 370 -8.40 -31.79 11.18
CA ALA A 370 -8.79 -32.75 10.14
C ALA A 370 -7.63 -33.73 9.93
N ASP A 371 -7.90 -35.02 10.14
CA ASP A 371 -6.89 -36.07 10.21
C ASP A 371 -5.92 -35.99 9.02
N ARG A 372 -4.65 -35.72 9.33
CA ARG A 372 -3.52 -36.04 8.45
C ARG A 372 -3.34 -37.56 8.43
N ALA A 373 -4.27 -38.29 7.84
CA ALA A 373 -4.13 -39.71 7.56
C ALA A 373 -5.18 -40.18 6.55
N SER A 374 -5.06 -39.76 5.30
CA SER A 374 -5.24 -40.59 4.08
C SER A 374 -5.27 -39.71 2.83
N MET A 375 -4.34 -40.00 1.91
CA MET A 375 -4.07 -39.44 0.56
C MET A 375 -3.25 -38.15 0.46
#